data_AF-A0A966W2P7-F1
#
_entry.id   AF-A0A966W2P7-F1
#
_cell.length_a   1.000
_cell.length_b   1.000
_cell.length_c   1.000
_cell.angle_alpha   90.00
_cell.angle_beta   90.00
_cell.angle_gamma   90.00
#
_symmetry.space_group_name_H-M   'P 1'
#
loop_
_entity.id
_entity.type
_entity.pdbx_description
1 polymer ?
#
loop_
_entity_poly.entity_id
_entity_poly.type
_entity_poly.pdbx_seq_one_letter_code
_entity_poly.pdbx_strand_id
1 'polypeptide(L)'
;MGSGYFLLHHYNYWVSVVIMMVGLYGVIASSNLIKKLIGLAIFQTAVLLLYISVAYVKDARFPILGDGATDYINPLPHVLMLTAIVVGVATLAVGLALAVRIKQAYGTLEEEEILLADNAPVRKPAQKTKIKHRGNSKRARRRRA
;
A
#
# COMPACT_ATOMS: atom_id res chain seq x y z
N MET A 1 21.48 -35.80 -20.05
CA MET A 1 20.45 -35.78 -19.00
C MET A 1 20.71 -34.61 -18.08
N GLY A 2 20.12 -33.43 -18.14
CA GLY A 2 19.13 -32.80 -19.02
C GLY A 2 18.80 -31.50 -18.27
N SER A 3 19.28 -30.36 -18.75
CA SER A 3 19.14 -29.04 -18.10
C SER A 3 17.69 -28.63 -17.77
N GLY A 4 16.71 -29.32 -18.35
CA GLY A 4 15.28 -29.15 -18.05
C GLY A 4 14.84 -29.59 -16.64
N TYR A 5 15.52 -30.54 -15.99
CA TYR A 5 15.13 -30.99 -14.63
C TYR A 5 15.50 -29.96 -13.55
N PHE A 6 16.54 -29.15 -13.79
CA PHE A 6 16.93 -28.08 -12.87
C PHE A 6 15.88 -26.96 -12.84
N LEU A 7 15.28 -26.66 -14.01
CA LEU A 7 14.19 -25.69 -14.14
C LEU A 7 12.90 -26.19 -13.47
N LEU A 8 12.57 -27.48 -13.59
CA LEU A 8 11.42 -28.08 -12.91
C LEU A 8 11.62 -28.16 -11.39
N HIS A 9 12.84 -28.41 -10.91
CA HIS A 9 13.14 -28.42 -9.47
C HIS A 9 13.07 -27.02 -8.85
N HIS A 10 13.45 -25.97 -9.60
CA HIS A 10 13.45 -24.58 -9.12
C HIS A 10 12.27 -23.74 -9.62
N TYR A 11 11.29 -24.35 -10.31
CA TYR A 11 10.15 -23.64 -10.89
C TYR A 11 9.42 -22.77 -9.85
N ASN A 12 9.25 -23.27 -8.62
CA ASN A 12 8.56 -22.56 -7.54
C ASN A 12 9.26 -21.23 -7.17
N TYR A 13 10.59 -21.18 -7.25
CA TYR A 13 11.37 -19.96 -7.02
C TYR A 13 11.18 -18.96 -8.14
N TRP A 14 11.27 -19.40 -9.40
CA TRP A 14 11.09 -18.52 -10.56
C TRP A 14 9.69 -17.90 -10.59
N VAL A 15 8.64 -18.70 -10.31
CA VAL A 15 7.26 -18.19 -10.23
C VAL A 15 7.14 -17.14 -9.12
N SER A 16 7.67 -17.41 -7.93
CA SER A 16 7.62 -16.47 -6.81
C SER A 16 8.33 -15.15 -7.15
N VAL A 17 9.49 -15.21 -7.80
CA VAL A 17 10.23 -14.01 -8.23
C VAL A 17 9.49 -13.22 -9.29
N VAL A 18 8.86 -13.88 -10.27
CA VAL A 18 8.07 -13.18 -11.30
C VAL A 18 6.87 -12.48 -10.69
N ILE A 19 6.12 -13.14 -9.80
CA ILE A 19 4.98 -12.52 -9.10
C ILE A 19 5.47 -11.35 -8.24
N MET A 20 6.61 -11.49 -7.58
CA MET A 20 7.22 -10.42 -6.78
C MET A 20 7.55 -9.20 -7.65
N MET A 21 8.15 -9.41 -8.82
CA MET A 21 8.45 -8.31 -9.77
C MET A 21 7.18 -7.64 -10.29
N VAL A 22 6.11 -8.40 -10.56
CA VAL A 22 4.81 -7.84 -10.97
C VAL A 22 4.19 -7.01 -9.85
N GLY A 23 4.24 -7.49 -8.60
CA GLY A 23 3.74 -6.75 -7.44
C GLY A 23 4.48 -5.43 -7.24
N LEU A 24 5.82 -5.47 -7.30
CA LEU A 24 6.66 -4.27 -7.18
C LEU A 24 6.43 -3.28 -8.33
N TYR A 25 6.35 -3.78 -9.56
CA TYR A 25 6.02 -2.97 -10.72
C TYR A 25 4.66 -2.28 -10.56
N GLY A 26 3.66 -2.99 -10.04
CA GLY A 26 2.33 -2.43 -9.76
C GLY A 26 2.37 -1.25 -8.77
N VAL A 27 3.25 -1.28 -7.77
CA VAL A 27 3.43 -0.16 -6.82
C VAL A 27 4.06 1.07 -7.49
N ILE A 28 5.07 0.87 -8.33
CA ILE A 28 5.83 1.96 -8.95
C ILE A 28 5.05 2.59 -10.11
N ALA A 29 4.40 1.77 -10.94
CA ALA A 29 3.76 2.22 -12.17
C ALA A 29 2.33 2.77 -11.99
N SER A 30 1.67 2.50 -10.87
CA SER A 30 0.29 2.95 -10.65
C SER A 30 0.22 4.41 -10.20
N SER A 31 -0.60 5.23 -10.87
CA SER A 31 -0.91 6.60 -10.42
C SER A 31 -1.91 6.65 -9.26
N ASN A 32 -2.77 5.63 -9.15
CA ASN A 32 -3.84 5.56 -8.15
C ASN A 32 -3.37 4.88 -6.85
N LEU A 33 -3.64 5.51 -5.71
CA LEU A 33 -3.25 5.01 -4.38
C LEU A 33 -3.82 3.61 -4.06
N ILE A 34 -5.04 3.28 -4.49
CA ILE A 34 -5.63 1.95 -4.26
C ILE A 34 -4.88 0.88 -5.05
N LYS A 35 -4.51 1.17 -6.30
CA LYS A 35 -3.75 0.23 -7.14
C LYS A 35 -2.36 -0.02 -6.57
N LYS A 36 -1.72 1.01 -5.98
CA LYS A 36 -0.46 0.84 -5.24
C LYS A 36 -0.61 -0.09 -4.05
N LEU A 37 -1.67 0.04 -3.25
CA LEU A 37 -1.93 -0.86 -2.12
C LEU A 37 -2.16 -2.31 -2.56
N ILE A 38 -2.87 -2.52 -3.67
CA ILE A 38 -3.05 -3.86 -4.25
C ILE A 38 -1.70 -4.43 -4.73
N GLY A 39 -0.87 -3.63 -5.40
CA GLY A 39 0.48 -4.03 -5.81
C GLY A 39 1.34 -4.44 -4.61
N LEU A 40 1.25 -3.70 -3.50
CA LEU A 40 1.94 -4.00 -2.26
C LEU A 40 1.46 -5.31 -1.62
N ALA A 41 0.16 -5.58 -1.64
CA ALA A 41 -0.42 -6.85 -1.16
C ALA A 41 0.09 -8.06 -1.98
N ILE A 42 0.14 -7.91 -3.31
CA ILE A 42 0.67 -8.95 -4.22
C ILE A 42 2.15 -9.18 -3.95
N PHE A 43 2.94 -8.09 -3.81
CA PHE A 43 4.35 -8.18 -3.48
C PHE A 43 4.58 -8.93 -2.17
N GLN A 44 3.82 -8.61 -1.12
CA GLN A 44 3.93 -9.32 0.15
C GLN A 44 3.60 -10.82 0.00
N THR A 45 2.54 -11.14 -0.73
CA THR A 45 2.17 -12.54 -0.98
C THR A 45 3.27 -13.30 -1.73
N ALA A 46 3.94 -12.65 -2.68
CA ALA A 46 5.06 -13.23 -3.41
C ALA A 46 6.28 -13.51 -2.51
N VAL A 47 6.58 -12.62 -1.56
CA VAL A 47 7.64 -12.84 -0.57
C VAL A 47 7.31 -14.04 0.32
N LEU A 48 6.05 -14.19 0.74
CA LEU A 48 5.60 -15.37 1.50
C LEU A 48 5.80 -16.66 0.69
N LEU A 49 5.41 -16.68 -0.59
CA LEU A 49 5.59 -17.83 -1.47
C LEU A 49 7.07 -18.19 -1.67
N LEU A 50 7.93 -17.19 -1.83
CA LEU A 50 9.37 -17.39 -1.93
C LEU A 50 9.93 -18.03 -0.65
N TYR A 51 9.50 -17.55 0.51
CA TYR A 51 10.00 -18.04 1.80
C TYR A 51 9.49 -19.46 2.10
N ILE A 52 8.24 -19.78 1.75
CA ILE A 52 7.72 -21.15 1.82
C ILE A 52 8.53 -22.08 0.90
N SER A 53 8.88 -21.60 -0.30
CA SER A 53 9.68 -22.38 -1.25
C SER A 53 11.07 -22.72 -0.70
N VAL A 54 11.73 -21.78 0.00
CA VAL A 54 13.02 -22.01 0.70
C VAL A 54 12.87 -22.93 1.91
N ALA A 55 11.80 -22.76 2.67
CA ALA A 55 11.54 -23.49 3.91
C ALA A 55 11.03 -24.93 3.70
N TYR A 56 10.62 -25.28 2.48
CA TYR A 56 10.08 -26.59 2.17
C TYR A 56 11.17 -27.66 2.22
N VAL A 57 11.02 -28.61 3.14
CA VAL A 57 11.85 -29.82 3.24
C VAL A 57 10.98 -31.01 2.84
N LYS A 58 11.47 -31.80 1.88
CA LYS A 58 10.79 -33.03 1.42
C LYS A 58 10.75 -34.05 2.56
N ASP A 59 9.63 -34.74 2.72
CA ASP A 59 9.41 -35.82 3.71
C ASP A 59 9.39 -35.44 5.21
N ALA A 60 9.37 -34.14 5.54
CA ALA A 60 9.27 -33.69 6.92
C ALA A 60 7.85 -33.84 7.49
N ARG A 61 7.72 -34.45 8.69
CA ARG A 61 6.43 -34.65 9.37
C ARG A 61 6.11 -33.48 10.32
N PHE A 62 4.82 -33.24 10.54
CA PHE A 62 4.38 -32.23 11.51
C PHE A 62 4.84 -32.61 12.93
N PRO A 63 5.40 -31.67 13.71
CA PRO A 63 5.81 -31.90 15.09
C PRO A 63 4.60 -31.93 16.03
N ILE A 64 3.78 -32.95 15.87
CA ILE A 64 2.64 -33.28 16.75
C ILE A 64 3.04 -34.61 17.40
N LEU A 65 3.03 -34.67 18.73
CA LEU A 65 3.56 -35.79 19.51
C LEU A 65 3.10 -37.15 18.94
N GLY A 66 4.01 -37.87 18.29
CA GLY A 66 3.72 -39.13 17.62
C GLY A 66 5.01 -39.90 17.33
N ASP A 67 5.17 -41.00 18.07
CA ASP A 67 6.14 -42.09 17.99
C ASP A 67 7.23 -41.98 16.91
N GLY A 68 8.44 -41.64 17.35
CA GLY A 68 9.68 -42.01 16.66
C GLY A 68 9.98 -41.34 15.31
N ALA A 69 9.29 -40.26 14.94
CA ALA A 69 9.70 -39.46 13.78
C ALA A 69 11.02 -38.74 14.08
N THR A 70 12.05 -38.93 13.24
CA THR A 70 13.31 -38.18 13.34
C THR A 70 13.29 -36.90 12.50
N ASP A 71 12.48 -36.86 11.45
CA ASP A 71 12.39 -35.74 10.51
C ASP A 71 11.14 -34.88 10.76
N TYR A 72 11.33 -33.77 11.48
CA TYR A 72 10.29 -32.78 11.75
C TYR A 72 10.42 -31.54 10.87
N ILE A 73 9.29 -30.95 10.52
CA ILE A 73 9.25 -29.64 9.87
C ILE A 73 9.79 -28.60 10.86
N ASN A 74 10.67 -27.70 10.38
CA ASN A 74 11.17 -26.59 11.18
C ASN A 74 10.00 -25.64 11.53
N PRO A 75 9.72 -25.38 12.82
CA PRO A 75 8.63 -24.48 13.22
C PRO A 75 8.96 -22.99 12.99
N LEU A 76 10.23 -22.63 12.77
CA LEU A 76 10.66 -21.23 12.60
C LEU A 76 9.97 -20.56 11.38
N PRO A 77 10.00 -21.13 10.16
CA PRO A 77 9.29 -20.54 9.02
C PRO A 77 7.78 -20.40 9.24
N HIS A 78 7.15 -21.33 9.96
CA HIS A 78 5.70 -21.29 10.18
C HIS A 78 5.26 -20.08 11.00
N VAL A 79 5.98 -19.79 12.09
CA VAL A 79 5.71 -18.60 12.92
C VAL A 79 6.01 -17.32 12.14
N LEU A 80 7.10 -17.30 11.36
CA LEU A 80 7.46 -16.14 10.52
C LEU A 80 6.43 -15.87 9.42
N MET A 81 5.75 -16.89 8.89
CA MET A 81 4.62 -16.69 7.96
C MET A 81 3.44 -16.03 8.65
N LEU A 82 3.05 -16.53 9.83
CA LEU A 82 1.89 -15.99 10.54
C LEU A 82 2.10 -14.52 10.92
N THR A 83 3.30 -14.16 11.39
CA THR A 83 3.62 -12.76 11.70
C THR A 83 3.60 -11.88 10.45
N ALA A 84 4.19 -12.36 9.36
CA ALA A 84 4.20 -11.61 8.10
C ALA A 84 2.76 -11.38 7.57
N ILE A 85 1.88 -12.39 7.60
CA ILE A 85 0.48 -12.26 7.20
C ILE A 85 -0.25 -11.20 8.05
N VAL A 86 -0.11 -11.27 9.38
CA VAL A 86 -0.76 -10.31 10.30
C VAL A 86 -0.26 -8.89 10.05
N VAL A 87 1.05 -8.70 9.90
CA VAL A 87 1.64 -7.39 9.57
C VAL A 87 1.11 -6.88 8.23
N GLY A 88 0.94 -7.73 7.23
CA GLY A 88 0.39 -7.32 5.93
C GLY A 88 -1.05 -6.85 5.96
N VAL A 89 -1.91 -7.61 6.64
CA VAL A 89 -3.31 -7.20 6.78
C VAL A 89 -3.39 -5.89 7.58
N ALA A 90 -2.56 -5.73 8.61
CA ALA A 90 -2.48 -4.50 9.39
C ALA A 90 -2.01 -3.29 8.56
N THR A 91 -0.95 -3.43 7.77
CA THR A 91 -0.45 -2.34 6.91
C THR A 91 -1.43 -2.01 5.79
N LEU A 92 -2.10 -3.00 5.21
CA LEU A 92 -3.16 -2.76 4.22
C LEU A 92 -4.37 -2.05 4.84
N ALA A 93 -4.78 -2.42 6.05
CA ALA A 93 -5.88 -1.74 6.74
C ALA A 93 -5.54 -0.26 7.00
N VAL A 94 -4.33 0.02 7.50
CA VAL A 94 -3.85 1.39 7.72
C VAL A 94 -3.71 2.14 6.39
N GLY A 95 -3.16 1.51 5.36
CA GLY A 95 -3.02 2.09 4.03
C GLY A 95 -4.36 2.47 3.40
N LEU A 96 -5.37 1.60 3.51
CA LEU A 96 -6.72 1.89 3.05
C LEU A 96 -7.39 3.00 3.88
N ALA A 97 -7.20 3.00 5.20
CA ALA A 97 -7.70 4.07 6.06
C ALA A 97 -7.10 5.44 5.66
N LEU A 98 -5.80 5.47 5.36
CA LEU A 98 -5.13 6.66 4.83
C LEU A 98 -5.66 7.06 3.46
N ALA A 99 -5.84 6.11 2.54
CA ALA A 99 -6.42 6.40 1.22
C ALA A 99 -7.82 7.03 1.33
N VAL A 100 -8.67 6.52 2.23
CA VAL A 100 -9.99 7.13 2.50
C VAL A 100 -9.85 8.55 3.04
N ARG A 101 -8.93 8.79 3.97
CA ARG A 101 -8.68 10.14 4.52
C ARG A 101 -8.16 11.11 3.47
N ILE A 102 -7.26 10.66 2.61
CA ILE A 102 -6.73 11.46 1.50
C ILE A 102 -7.86 11.81 0.52
N LYS A 103 -8.71 10.84 0.17
CA LYS A 103 -9.89 11.09 -0.69
C LYS A 103 -10.82 12.12 -0.07
N GLN A 104 -11.03 12.09 1.25
CA GLN A 104 -11.87 13.08 1.94
C GLN A 104 -11.24 14.48 1.96
N ALA A 105 -9.91 14.59 2.03
CA ALA A 105 -9.20 15.86 2.08
C ALA A 105 -9.00 16.51 0.69
N TYR A 106 -8.60 15.72 -0.31
CA TYR A 106 -8.24 16.20 -1.64
C TYR A 106 -9.33 15.97 -2.70
N GLY A 107 -10.33 15.10 -2.42
CA GLY A 107 -11.38 14.73 -3.37
C GLY A 107 -10.94 13.70 -4.42
N THR A 108 -9.65 13.38 -4.49
CA THR A 108 -9.05 12.48 -5.49
C THR A 108 -8.13 11.45 -4.83
N LEU A 109 -7.86 10.38 -5.58
CA LEU A 109 -6.95 9.29 -5.20
C LEU A 109 -5.78 9.14 -6.21
N GLU A 110 -5.71 10.04 -7.19
CA GLU A 110 -4.61 10.11 -8.14
C GLU A 110 -3.46 10.90 -7.51
N GLU A 111 -2.29 10.28 -7.46
CA GLU A 111 -1.12 10.83 -6.78
C GLU A 111 -0.64 12.16 -7.39
N GLU A 112 -0.68 12.28 -8.72
CA GLU A 112 -0.28 13.50 -9.43
C GLU A 112 -1.13 14.71 -9.03
N GLU A 113 -2.44 14.54 -8.93
CA GLU A 113 -3.36 15.61 -8.53
C GLU A 113 -3.14 16.03 -7.06
N ILE A 114 -2.85 15.06 -6.19
CA ILE A 114 -2.53 15.32 -4.78
C ILE A 114 -1.23 16.13 -4.66
N LEU A 115 -0.19 15.72 -5.40
CA LEU A 115 1.10 16.43 -5.41
C LEU A 115 0.97 17.84 -5.96
N LEU A 116 0.16 18.05 -7.00
CA LEU A 116 -0.10 19.39 -7.55
C LEU A 116 -0.85 20.27 -6.54
N ALA A 117 -1.84 19.72 -5.83
CA ALA A 117 -2.60 20.45 -4.82
C ALA A 117 -1.73 20.87 -3.62
N ASP A 118 -0.76 20.04 -3.23
CA ASP A 118 0.17 20.32 -2.12
C ASP A 118 1.26 21.34 -2.53
N ASN A 119 1.75 21.25 -3.77
CA ASN A 119 2.74 22.18 -4.32
C ASN A 119 2.13 23.53 -4.77
N ALA A 120 0.81 23.65 -4.83
CA ALA A 120 0.17 24.92 -5.14
C ALA A 120 0.47 25.91 -3.99
N PRO A 121 0.95 27.13 -4.29
CA PRO A 121 1.21 28.12 -3.25
C PRO A 121 -0.08 28.35 -2.47
N VAL A 122 -0.05 28.09 -1.16
CA VAL A 122 -1.18 28.24 -0.23
C VAL A 122 -1.91 29.52 -0.57
N ARG A 123 -3.06 29.40 -1.26
CA ARG A 123 -3.89 30.56 -1.57
C ARG A 123 -4.37 31.10 -0.23
N LYS A 124 -3.71 32.15 0.24
CA LYS A 124 -4.12 32.91 1.42
C LYS A 124 -5.63 33.13 1.32
N PRO A 125 -6.41 32.82 2.38
CA PRO A 125 -7.84 32.95 2.32
C PRO A 125 -8.18 34.37 1.83
N ALA A 126 -9.01 34.43 0.78
CA ALA A 126 -9.41 35.66 0.14
C ALA A 126 -9.78 36.69 1.21
N GLN A 127 -8.95 37.73 1.32
CA GLN A 127 -9.22 38.90 2.15
C GLN A 127 -10.60 39.40 1.73
N LYS A 128 -11.61 39.14 2.57
CA LYS A 128 -13.00 39.51 2.33
C LYS A 128 -13.00 40.91 1.75
N THR A 129 -13.41 40.99 0.49
CA THR A 129 -13.61 42.21 -0.26
C THR A 129 -14.16 43.26 0.69
N LYS A 130 -13.39 44.32 0.93
CA LYS A 130 -13.89 45.60 1.43
C LYS A 130 -15.03 45.99 0.49
N ILE A 131 -16.26 45.55 0.77
CA ILE A 131 -17.46 46.15 0.21
C ILE A 131 -17.60 47.47 0.95
N LYS A 132 -16.77 48.42 0.50
CA LYS A 132 -17.09 49.81 0.22
C LYS A 132 -18.39 50.30 0.86
N HIS A 133 -18.40 50.43 2.18
CA HIS A 133 -19.26 51.40 2.86
C HIS A 133 -18.63 52.80 2.75
N ARG A 134 -18.35 53.21 1.51
CA ARG A 134 -17.98 54.58 1.12
C ARG A 134 -19.07 55.03 0.17
N GLY A 135 -20.21 55.42 0.71
CA GLY A 135 -21.35 55.78 -0.14
C GLY A 135 -22.58 56.42 0.48
N ASN A 136 -22.69 56.61 1.81
CA ASN A 136 -23.93 57.18 2.35
C ASN A 136 -23.85 58.27 3.43
N SER A 137 -22.65 58.76 3.80
CA SER A 137 -22.57 59.91 4.73
C SER A 137 -22.84 61.26 4.05
N LYS A 138 -22.77 61.36 2.72
CA LYS A 138 -23.02 62.63 2.00
C LYS A 138 -24.51 62.96 1.80
N ARG A 139 -25.44 62.03 2.03
CA ARG A 139 -26.89 62.31 1.99
C ARG A 139 -27.46 62.85 3.30
N ALA A 140 -26.75 62.70 4.43
CA ALA A 140 -27.22 63.20 5.72
C ALA A 140 -27.11 64.73 5.87
N ARG A 141 -26.24 65.39 5.11
CA ARG A 141 -25.98 66.84 5.24
C ARG A 141 -26.86 67.74 4.37
N ARG A 142 -27.67 67.17 3.47
CA ARG A 142 -28.61 67.91 2.59
C ARG A 142 -30.03 68.05 3.15
N ARG A 143 -30.28 67.59 4.38
CA ARG A 143 -31.58 67.70 5.06
C ARG A 143 -31.61 68.79 6.16
N ARG A 144 -30.57 69.62 6.27
CA ARG A 144 -30.44 70.68 7.28
C ARG A 144 -29.97 72.03 6.69
N ALA A 145 -30.39 72.33 5.47
CA ALA A 145 -30.23 73.65 4.85
C ALA A 145 -31.60 74.10 4.33
#